data_AF-A0A7W1SVP7-F1
#
_entry.id   AF-A0A7W1SVP7-F1
#
_cell.length_a   1.000
_cell.length_b   1.000
_cell.length_c   1.000
_cell.angle_alpha   90.00
_cell.angle_beta   90.00
_cell.angle_gamma   90.00
#
_symmetry.space_group_name_H-M   'P 1'
#
loop_
_entity.id
_entity.type
_entity.pdbx_description
1 polymer ?
#
loop_
_entity_poly.entity_id
_entity_poly.type
_entity_poly.pdbx_seq_one_letter_code
_entity_poly.pdbx_strand_id
1 'polypeptide(L)'
;MPSGAQSKIQALVNGQPGQAITTVAGHQYALSTRLYSAEVYRKRQIFHSPQHGPGQGLGGDAVSADVRVVLEVHDIDPNDPSSLVSAATVLYDGLLANVPEFCTYCLINATSLFADITFTRMLQGVDVEVRSALPNAGFRTRLVGARIDGAECSITMDPALQFFSQYVPAENELIEVHYRSGQRAAARVLDGASIAAVKNGTDDGVRGLVKGQQSPAPRTATDCENAARALLETFSGPAWSGSYETWSDFLPNASEDIFPGDAVQVNAPSRGGAFSALVHEVRIAVRDMAGEHSVYTIGFADEAAKPVMFTPMTATPYDAASLTAIDKEATGEAFMEDLTAAEVTDVSSTSMTVDAGVRPPGGGGIEVRRSDYGWGQVNDRNLAGRFTTQTIMLPRLSRTQDYFLRQYDGSKPPRYSRHTTALHVDYPL
;
A
#
# COMPACT_ATOMS: atom_id res chain seq x y z
N MET A 1 43.17 -21.95 -9.86
CA MET A 1 41.70 -21.83 -9.81
C MET A 1 41.23 -22.63 -8.60
N PRO A 2 40.67 -22.05 -7.54
CA PRO A 2 40.09 -22.87 -6.48
C PRO A 2 38.96 -23.70 -7.09
N SER A 3 39.07 -25.02 -7.00
CA SER A 3 38.06 -25.96 -7.48
C SER A 3 36.89 -26.00 -6.50
N GLY A 4 35.84 -25.22 -6.77
CA GLY A 4 34.55 -25.31 -6.06
C GLY A 4 33.76 -26.58 -6.41
N ALA A 5 34.41 -27.75 -6.37
CA ALA A 5 33.72 -29.01 -6.61
C ALA A 5 32.67 -29.21 -5.51
N GLN A 6 31.38 -29.14 -5.88
CA GLN A 6 30.21 -29.39 -5.03
C GLN A 6 29.83 -28.25 -4.05
N SER A 7 29.88 -26.99 -4.48
CA SER A 7 29.17 -25.92 -3.75
C SER A 7 27.67 -26.25 -3.66
N LYS A 8 27.02 -25.83 -2.58
CA LYS A 8 25.58 -25.99 -2.40
C LYS A 8 24.91 -24.63 -2.40
N ILE A 9 23.79 -24.53 -3.11
CA ILE A 9 22.89 -23.37 -3.04
C ILE A 9 21.67 -23.79 -2.22
N GLN A 10 21.34 -23.03 -1.19
CA GLN A 10 20.25 -23.35 -0.27
C GLN A 10 19.60 -22.06 0.22
N ALA A 11 18.26 -22.08 0.33
CA ALA A 11 17.53 -21.00 0.98
C ALA A 11 17.75 -21.02 2.50
N LEU A 12 17.88 -19.84 3.12
CA LEU A 12 17.89 -19.70 4.57
C LEU A 12 16.80 -18.71 4.97
N VAL A 13 15.76 -19.17 5.66
CA VAL A 13 14.62 -18.35 6.06
C VAL A 13 14.47 -18.44 7.57
N ASN A 14 14.52 -17.29 8.27
CA ASN A 14 14.51 -17.22 9.73
C ASN A 14 15.54 -18.15 10.40
N GLY A 15 16.73 -18.27 9.79
CA GLY A 15 17.81 -19.15 10.26
C GLY A 15 17.59 -20.64 9.99
N GLN A 16 16.49 -21.02 9.32
CA GLN A 16 16.19 -22.41 8.97
C GLN A 16 16.55 -22.69 7.51
N PRO A 17 17.32 -23.76 7.23
CA PRO A 17 17.70 -24.13 5.88
C PRO A 17 16.52 -24.75 5.12
N GLY A 18 16.33 -24.34 3.86
CA GLY A 18 15.36 -24.90 2.91
C GLY A 18 15.95 -26.07 2.10
N GLN A 19 15.38 -26.33 0.92
CA GLN A 19 15.95 -27.31 -0.01
C GLN A 19 17.30 -26.82 -0.54
N ALA A 20 18.25 -27.75 -0.70
CA ALA A 20 19.56 -27.46 -1.27
C ALA A 20 19.72 -28.10 -2.65
N ILE A 21 20.41 -27.40 -3.56
CA ILE A 21 20.91 -27.96 -4.80
C ILE A 21 22.44 -28.03 -4.76
N THR A 22 23.02 -29.00 -5.46
CA THR A 22 24.48 -29.12 -5.62
C THR A 22 24.86 -28.53 -6.97
N THR A 23 25.82 -27.61 -6.99
CA THR A 23 26.26 -26.96 -8.23
C THR A 23 27.11 -27.88 -9.09
N VAL A 24 26.99 -27.74 -10.39
CA VAL A 24 27.79 -28.41 -11.42
C VAL A 24 28.78 -27.40 -11.99
N ALA A 25 30.03 -27.84 -12.19
CA ALA A 25 31.07 -26.99 -12.74
C ALA A 25 30.75 -26.58 -14.18
N GLY A 26 30.87 -25.28 -14.49
CA GLY A 26 30.61 -24.72 -15.82
C GLY A 26 29.16 -24.27 -16.04
N HIS A 27 28.25 -24.57 -15.12
CA HIS A 27 26.87 -24.10 -15.17
C HIS A 27 26.73 -22.65 -14.65
N GLN A 28 25.66 -21.99 -15.06
CA GLN A 28 25.23 -20.68 -14.57
C GLN A 28 23.99 -20.84 -13.69
N TYR A 29 23.90 -20.04 -12.64
CA TYR A 29 22.80 -20.10 -11.68
C TYR A 29 22.11 -18.73 -11.59
N ALA A 30 20.83 -18.67 -11.95
CA ALA A 30 20.00 -17.49 -11.71
C ALA A 30 19.16 -17.71 -10.45
N LEU A 31 19.40 -16.89 -9.42
CA LEU A 31 18.62 -16.91 -8.19
C LEU A 31 17.52 -15.85 -8.27
N SER A 32 16.29 -16.23 -7.93
CA SER A 32 15.16 -15.32 -7.90
C SER A 32 14.44 -15.35 -6.56
N THR A 33 14.02 -14.18 -6.10
CA THR A 33 13.16 -14.00 -4.92
C THR A 33 11.86 -13.38 -5.38
N ARG A 34 10.75 -14.10 -5.21
CA ARG A 34 9.40 -13.61 -5.50
C ARG A 34 8.67 -13.33 -4.21
N LEU A 35 8.03 -12.18 -4.13
CA LEU A 35 7.29 -11.72 -2.97
C LEU A 35 5.85 -11.47 -3.38
N TYR A 36 4.91 -12.17 -2.75
CA TYR A 36 3.47 -11.97 -2.93
C TYR A 36 2.89 -11.51 -1.60
N SER A 37 2.46 -10.25 -1.49
CA SER A 37 1.95 -9.70 -0.23
C SER A 37 0.44 -9.54 -0.24
N ALA A 38 -0.19 -9.82 0.90
CA ALA A 38 -1.59 -9.50 1.14
C ALA A 38 -1.90 -7.98 1.14
N GLU A 39 -0.88 -7.12 1.08
CA GLU A 39 -1.04 -5.66 0.98
C GLU A 39 -0.05 -5.04 -0.04
N VAL A 40 -0.50 -4.08 -0.84
CA VAL A 40 0.36 -3.43 -1.87
C VAL A 40 1.29 -2.39 -1.23
N TYR A 41 0.77 -1.68 -0.23
CA TYR A 41 1.48 -0.62 0.47
C TYR A 41 1.60 -0.99 1.93
N ARG A 42 2.83 -1.21 2.39
CA ARG A 42 3.12 -1.61 3.77
C ARG A 42 3.30 -0.43 4.73
N LYS A 43 3.32 0.80 4.20
CA LYS A 43 3.45 2.04 4.96
C LYS A 43 2.58 3.12 4.33
N ARG A 44 1.68 3.69 5.13
CA ARG A 44 0.87 4.85 4.73
C ARG A 44 1.74 6.11 4.65
N GLN A 45 1.30 7.08 3.86
CA GLN A 45 1.97 8.39 3.82
C GLN A 45 1.63 9.21 5.05
N ILE A 46 2.54 10.12 5.42
CA ILE A 46 2.33 11.10 6.49
C ILE A 46 1.97 12.44 5.85
N PHE A 47 0.89 13.05 6.30
CA PHE A 47 0.46 14.38 5.87
C PHE A 47 0.45 15.33 7.07
N HIS A 48 1.09 16.48 6.94
CA HIS A 48 1.18 17.47 8.02
C HIS A 48 0.11 18.55 7.85
N SER A 49 -0.38 19.08 8.97
CA SER A 49 -1.23 20.27 8.99
C SER A 49 -0.83 21.19 10.16
N PRO A 50 -1.19 22.48 10.12
CA PRO A 50 -0.89 23.42 11.21
C PRO A 50 -1.53 23.07 12.56
N GLN A 51 -2.50 22.15 12.58
CA GLN A 51 -3.22 21.75 13.80
C GLN A 51 -2.47 20.68 14.61
N HIS A 52 -1.45 20.07 14.02
CA HIS A 52 -0.68 19.01 14.65
C HIS A 52 0.77 19.44 14.87
N GLY A 53 1.33 19.10 16.04
CA GLY A 53 2.71 19.44 16.38
C GLY A 53 3.76 18.70 15.51
N PRO A 54 5.04 19.08 15.61
CA PRO A 54 6.13 18.39 14.92
C PRO A 54 6.11 16.88 15.18
N GLY A 55 6.19 16.08 14.12
CA GLY A 55 6.15 14.60 14.20
C GLY A 55 4.77 13.99 14.41
N GLN A 56 3.70 14.79 14.57
CA GLN A 56 2.32 14.31 14.77
C GLN A 56 1.49 14.41 13.47
N GLY A 57 2.08 14.04 12.33
CA GLY A 57 1.35 14.06 11.06
C GLY A 57 0.23 13.01 11.01
N LEU A 58 -0.74 13.23 10.12
CA LEU A 58 -1.85 12.31 9.86
C LEU A 58 -1.37 11.14 9.00
N GLY A 59 -1.69 9.91 9.40
CA GLY A 59 -1.29 8.69 8.70
C GLY A 59 0.09 8.20 9.14
N GLY A 60 0.85 7.61 8.22
CA GLY A 60 2.16 7.02 8.52
C GLY A 60 2.14 5.64 9.20
N ASP A 61 0.96 5.07 9.44
CA ASP A 61 0.85 3.75 10.06
C ASP A 61 1.49 2.67 9.19
N ALA A 62 2.13 1.70 9.86
CA ALA A 62 2.52 0.46 9.21
C ALA A 62 1.26 -0.37 8.94
N VAL A 63 1.19 -0.96 7.74
CA VAL A 63 0.14 -1.90 7.39
C VAL A 63 0.71 -3.30 7.58
N SER A 64 0.15 -4.06 8.53
CA SER A 64 0.55 -5.44 8.71
C SER A 64 0.03 -6.28 7.55
N ALA A 65 0.89 -7.14 7.02
CA ALA A 65 0.50 -8.15 6.07
C ALA A 65 1.48 -9.30 6.08
N ASP A 66 0.95 -10.46 5.76
CA ASP A 66 1.75 -11.62 5.47
C ASP A 66 2.28 -11.54 4.03
N VAL A 67 3.43 -12.15 3.81
CA VAL A 67 4.11 -12.17 2.51
C VAL A 67 4.49 -13.60 2.21
N ARG A 68 3.97 -14.15 1.11
CA ARG A 68 4.51 -15.40 0.57
C ARG A 68 5.81 -15.11 -0.13
N VAL A 69 6.84 -15.84 0.28
CA VAL A 69 8.18 -15.75 -0.29
C VAL A 69 8.47 -17.05 -1.03
N VAL A 70 8.85 -16.91 -2.30
CA VAL A 70 9.36 -18.02 -3.10
C VAL A 70 10.81 -17.72 -3.45
N LEU A 71 11.71 -18.61 -3.04
CA LEU A 71 13.12 -18.58 -3.39
C LEU A 71 13.40 -19.70 -4.37
N GLU A 72 13.93 -19.38 -5.52
CA GLU A 72 14.16 -20.33 -6.61
C GLU A 72 15.55 -20.17 -7.20
N VAL A 73 16.02 -21.24 -7.83
CA VAL A 73 17.26 -21.27 -8.58
C VAL A 73 17.05 -21.94 -9.93
N HIS A 74 17.44 -21.25 -10.99
CA HIS A 74 17.45 -21.77 -12.34
C HIS A 74 18.89 -22.16 -12.70
N ASP A 75 19.09 -23.46 -12.91
CA ASP A 75 20.36 -24.05 -13.34
C ASP A 75 20.42 -24.09 -14.86
N ILE A 76 21.43 -23.41 -15.43
CA ILE A 76 21.62 -23.25 -16.86
C ILE A 76 22.96 -23.88 -17.24
N ASP A 77 22.92 -24.96 -18.01
CA ASP A 77 24.08 -25.54 -18.67
C ASP A 77 24.30 -24.82 -20.02
N PRO A 78 25.40 -24.06 -20.19
CA PRO A 78 25.70 -23.41 -21.47
C PRO A 78 25.84 -24.38 -22.66
N ASN A 79 26.03 -25.68 -22.39
CA ASN A 79 26.17 -26.72 -23.41
C ASN A 79 24.85 -27.44 -23.74
N ASP A 80 23.78 -27.20 -22.97
CA ASP A 80 22.45 -27.75 -23.21
C ASP A 80 21.42 -26.62 -23.33
N PRO A 81 21.06 -26.18 -24.54
CA PRO A 81 20.05 -25.14 -24.74
C PRO A 81 18.69 -25.46 -24.12
N SER A 82 18.39 -26.72 -23.83
CA SER A 82 17.13 -27.11 -23.17
C SER A 82 17.06 -26.64 -21.71
N SER A 83 18.21 -26.43 -21.06
CA SER A 83 18.28 -25.88 -19.70
C SER A 83 17.85 -24.41 -19.63
N LEU A 84 17.90 -23.66 -20.74
CA LEU A 84 17.45 -22.27 -20.78
C LEU A 84 15.93 -22.11 -20.59
N VAL A 85 15.17 -23.19 -20.78
CA VAL A 85 13.70 -23.20 -20.70
C VAL A 85 13.17 -24.24 -19.73
N SER A 86 14.06 -24.82 -18.90
CA SER A 86 13.69 -25.67 -17.79
C SER A 86 13.09 -24.83 -16.65
N ALA A 87 12.21 -25.42 -15.84
CA ALA A 87 11.71 -24.72 -14.65
C ALA A 87 12.83 -24.48 -13.64
N ALA A 88 12.73 -23.35 -12.96
CA ALA A 88 13.53 -23.11 -11.78
C ALA A 88 13.18 -24.12 -10.67
N THR A 89 14.19 -24.55 -9.92
CA THR A 89 14.00 -25.35 -8.72
C THR A 89 13.61 -24.43 -7.57
N VAL A 90 12.46 -24.68 -6.95
CA VAL A 90 12.02 -23.97 -5.75
C VAL A 90 12.84 -24.47 -4.56
N LEU A 91 13.55 -23.56 -3.90
CA LEU A 91 14.34 -23.82 -2.70
C LEU A 91 13.53 -23.57 -1.42
N TYR A 92 12.57 -22.65 -1.49
CA TYR A 92 11.63 -22.33 -0.43
C TYR A 92 10.34 -21.76 -1.02
N ASP A 93 9.20 -22.18 -0.48
CA ASP A 93 7.88 -21.60 -0.70
C ASP A 93 7.15 -21.60 0.64
N GLY A 94 6.89 -20.41 1.17
CA GLY A 94 6.22 -20.29 2.45
C GLY A 94 5.72 -18.89 2.74
N LEU A 95 4.79 -18.82 3.69
CA LEU A 95 4.23 -17.57 4.19
C LEU A 95 5.09 -17.05 5.35
N LEU A 96 5.54 -15.81 5.25
CA LEU A 96 6.12 -15.07 6.35
C LEU A 96 5.05 -14.18 6.96
N ALA A 97 4.76 -14.40 8.23
CA ALA A 97 3.78 -13.61 8.95
C ALA A 97 4.36 -12.27 9.43
N ASN A 98 3.53 -11.22 9.42
CA ASN A 98 3.87 -9.90 9.98
C ASN A 98 5.24 -9.35 9.52
N VAL A 99 5.54 -9.44 8.22
CA VAL A 99 6.82 -8.98 7.67
C VAL A 99 6.96 -7.46 7.87
N PRO A 100 8.17 -6.92 8.12
CA PRO A 100 8.38 -5.47 8.24
C PRO A 100 7.93 -4.68 7.00
N GLU A 101 7.63 -3.40 7.19
CA GLU A 101 7.16 -2.53 6.11
C GLU A 101 8.23 -2.22 5.04
N PHE A 102 9.50 -2.34 5.41
CA PHE A 102 10.65 -2.15 4.53
C PHE A 102 11.62 -3.31 4.69
N CYS A 103 12.26 -3.70 3.58
CA CYS A 103 13.37 -4.65 3.58
C CYS A 103 14.53 -4.08 2.78
N THR A 104 15.74 -4.51 3.13
CA THR A 104 16.93 -4.23 2.33
C THR A 104 17.26 -5.47 1.52
N TYR A 105 17.29 -5.34 0.20
CA TYR A 105 17.78 -6.39 -0.69
C TYR A 105 19.26 -6.12 -1.00
N CYS A 106 20.15 -6.96 -0.47
CA CYS A 106 21.58 -6.79 -0.66
C CYS A 106 22.28 -8.13 -0.94
N LEU A 107 23.36 -8.05 -1.71
CA LEU A 107 24.29 -9.15 -1.90
C LEU A 107 25.29 -9.13 -0.74
N ILE A 108 25.51 -10.30 -0.14
CA ILE A 108 26.48 -10.47 0.95
C ILE A 108 27.59 -11.39 0.43
N ASN A 109 28.84 -10.93 0.53
CA ASN A 109 30.00 -11.74 0.19
C ASN A 109 30.54 -12.49 1.42
N ALA A 110 31.33 -13.52 1.16
CA ALA A 110 32.09 -14.23 2.18
C ALA A 110 33.45 -14.61 1.59
N THR A 111 34.47 -14.77 2.44
CA THR A 111 35.79 -15.25 2.01
C THR A 111 35.75 -16.66 1.41
N SER A 112 34.70 -17.42 1.70
CA SER A 112 34.40 -18.74 1.17
C SER A 112 33.39 -18.73 0.01
N LEU A 113 32.98 -17.56 -0.50
CA LEU A 113 32.11 -17.47 -1.68
C LEU A 113 32.97 -17.62 -2.94
N PHE A 114 32.87 -18.79 -3.59
CA PHE A 114 33.59 -19.10 -4.82
C PHE A 114 32.65 -18.99 -6.04
N ALA A 115 32.14 -17.79 -6.30
CA ALA A 115 31.27 -17.51 -7.43
C ALA A 115 31.47 -16.07 -7.93
N ASP A 116 31.27 -15.86 -9.23
CA ASP A 116 31.22 -14.54 -9.85
C ASP A 116 29.75 -14.13 -10.06
N ILE A 117 29.41 -12.91 -9.69
CA ILE A 117 28.06 -12.36 -9.87
C ILE A 117 28.05 -11.51 -11.13
N THR A 118 27.24 -11.90 -12.12
CA THR A 118 27.15 -11.17 -13.39
C THR A 118 26.28 -9.91 -13.26
N PHE A 119 25.09 -10.02 -12.66
CA PHE A 119 24.20 -8.89 -12.44
C PHE A 119 23.22 -9.15 -11.28
N THR A 120 22.56 -8.09 -10.83
CA THR A 120 21.39 -8.16 -9.96
C THR A 120 20.39 -7.12 -10.43
N ARG A 121 19.11 -7.50 -10.45
CA ARG A 121 18.01 -6.61 -10.85
C ARG A 121 16.85 -6.78 -9.88
N MET A 122 16.17 -5.67 -9.60
CA MET A 122 14.89 -5.66 -8.93
C MET A 122 13.85 -5.19 -9.93
N LEU A 123 12.79 -5.97 -10.10
CA LEU A 123 11.73 -5.71 -11.06
C LEU A 123 10.40 -5.69 -10.32
N GLN A 124 9.51 -4.80 -10.75
CA GLN A 124 8.10 -4.90 -10.38
C GLN A 124 7.43 -5.87 -11.35
N GLY A 125 7.12 -7.07 -10.87
CA GLY A 125 6.39 -8.08 -11.63
C GLY A 125 4.89 -7.82 -11.69
N VAL A 126 4.17 -8.75 -12.30
CA VAL A 126 2.71 -8.82 -12.24
C VAL A 126 2.30 -9.16 -10.80
N ASP A 127 1.40 -8.36 -10.20
CA ASP A 127 0.91 -8.54 -8.82
C ASP A 127 -0.19 -9.63 -8.78
N VAL A 128 0.20 -10.86 -9.13
CA VAL A 128 -0.68 -12.03 -9.14
C VAL A 128 0.09 -13.23 -8.59
N GLU A 129 -0.49 -13.86 -7.58
CA GLU A 129 -0.05 -15.14 -7.05
C GLU A 129 -0.88 -16.25 -7.67
N VAL A 130 -0.22 -17.26 -8.24
CA VAL A 130 -0.87 -18.46 -8.75
C VAL A 130 -0.42 -19.63 -7.89
N ARG A 131 -1.37 -20.40 -7.37
CA ARG A 131 -1.09 -21.60 -6.60
C ARG A 131 -1.84 -22.78 -7.20
N SER A 132 -1.34 -23.97 -6.97
CA SER A 132 -2.09 -25.17 -7.32
C SER A 132 -1.83 -26.32 -6.36
N ALA A 133 -2.78 -27.23 -6.30
CA ALA A 133 -2.73 -28.43 -5.47
C ALA A 133 -3.25 -29.64 -6.25
N LEU A 134 -2.43 -30.68 -6.34
CA LEU A 134 -2.92 -32.00 -6.78
C LEU A 134 -3.98 -32.51 -5.78
N PRO A 135 -4.86 -33.42 -6.20
CA PRO A 135 -5.81 -34.05 -5.28
C PRO A 135 -5.11 -34.61 -4.03
N ASN A 136 -5.54 -34.15 -2.85
CA ASN A 136 -4.97 -34.52 -1.54
C ASN A 136 -3.54 -34.04 -1.26
N ALA A 137 -3.00 -33.11 -2.05
CA ALA A 137 -1.72 -32.46 -1.79
C ALA A 137 -1.92 -31.05 -1.22
N GLY A 138 -0.87 -30.51 -0.59
CA GLY A 138 -0.84 -29.09 -0.23
C GLY A 138 -0.62 -28.20 -1.45
N PHE A 139 -1.12 -26.98 -1.37
CA PHE A 139 -0.87 -25.97 -2.40
C PHE A 139 0.62 -25.59 -2.49
N ARG A 140 1.11 -25.51 -3.73
CA ARG A 140 2.41 -24.90 -4.07
C ARG A 140 2.20 -23.69 -4.95
N THR A 141 3.13 -22.75 -4.89
CA THR A 141 3.16 -21.60 -5.79
C THR A 141 3.62 -22.04 -7.17
N ARG A 142 2.93 -21.53 -8.19
CA ARG A 142 3.31 -21.66 -9.59
C ARG A 142 4.14 -20.46 -10.00
N LEU A 143 5.20 -20.71 -10.77
CA LEU A 143 6.13 -19.66 -11.18
C LEU A 143 5.55 -18.87 -12.35
N VAL A 144 5.03 -17.67 -12.08
CA VAL A 144 4.46 -16.77 -13.11
C VAL A 144 5.57 -15.97 -13.81
N GLY A 145 5.62 -15.95 -15.14
CA GLY A 145 6.58 -15.13 -15.87
C GLY A 145 6.88 -15.61 -17.28
N ALA A 146 8.02 -15.19 -17.82
CA ALA A 146 8.50 -15.68 -19.10
C ALA A 146 9.15 -17.06 -18.93
N ARG A 147 8.93 -17.95 -19.91
CA ARG A 147 9.49 -19.30 -19.89
C ARG A 147 11.02 -19.33 -19.83
N ILE A 148 11.68 -18.33 -20.43
CA ILE A 148 13.14 -18.21 -20.41
C ILE A 148 13.70 -17.88 -19.03
N ASP A 149 12.87 -17.37 -18.12
CA ASP A 149 13.21 -17.12 -16.72
C ASP A 149 12.79 -18.31 -15.81
N GLY A 150 12.53 -19.49 -16.38
CA GLY A 150 12.16 -20.70 -15.65
C GLY A 150 10.73 -20.71 -15.10
N ALA A 151 9.84 -19.87 -15.64
CA ALA A 151 8.43 -19.82 -15.26
C ALA A 151 7.63 -21.06 -15.74
N GLU A 152 6.57 -21.39 -15.00
CA GLU A 152 5.63 -22.48 -15.30
C GLU A 152 4.36 -22.00 -16.02
N CYS A 153 3.96 -20.76 -15.76
CA CYS A 153 2.78 -20.14 -16.36
C CYS A 153 2.99 -18.65 -16.63
N SER A 154 2.09 -18.08 -17.43
CA SER A 154 2.08 -16.65 -17.75
C SER A 154 0.66 -16.10 -17.68
N ILE A 155 0.56 -14.82 -17.33
CA ILE A 155 -0.69 -14.07 -17.32
C ILE A 155 -0.63 -13.05 -18.45
N THR A 156 -1.70 -12.97 -19.23
CA THR A 156 -1.79 -12.06 -20.38
C THR A 156 -2.61 -10.81 -20.04
N MET A 157 -2.65 -9.85 -20.98
CA MET A 157 -3.52 -8.66 -20.89
C MET A 157 -5.00 -9.03 -21.06
N ASP A 158 -5.29 -10.12 -21.78
CA ASP A 158 -6.57 -10.80 -21.67
C ASP A 158 -6.59 -11.57 -20.34
N PRO A 159 -7.72 -11.63 -19.61
CA PRO A 159 -7.83 -12.25 -18.29
C PRO A 159 -7.71 -13.79 -18.38
N ALA A 160 -6.52 -14.26 -18.74
CA ALA A 160 -6.20 -15.65 -19.01
C ALA A 160 -4.89 -16.03 -18.30
N LEU A 161 -4.97 -17.14 -17.58
CA LEU A 161 -3.83 -17.86 -17.06
C LEU A 161 -3.45 -18.95 -18.07
N GLN A 162 -2.22 -18.91 -18.57
CA GLN A 162 -1.71 -19.87 -19.54
C GLN A 162 -0.56 -20.67 -18.94
N PHE A 163 -0.66 -21.99 -18.95
CA PHE A 163 0.42 -22.88 -18.53
C PHE A 163 1.29 -23.24 -19.75
N PHE A 164 2.60 -23.28 -19.58
CA PHE A 164 3.46 -23.79 -20.64
C PHE A 164 3.24 -25.31 -20.78
N SER A 165 3.48 -25.84 -21.98
CA SER A 165 3.15 -27.24 -22.34
C SER A 165 3.74 -28.31 -21.42
N GLN A 166 4.82 -28.01 -20.71
CA GLN A 166 5.48 -28.91 -19.76
C GLN A 166 4.85 -28.87 -18.36
N TYR A 167 4.01 -27.87 -18.08
CA TYR A 167 3.41 -27.59 -16.78
C TYR A 167 1.88 -27.55 -16.86
N VAL A 168 1.30 -28.26 -17.83
CA VAL A 168 -0.15 -28.44 -17.92
C VAL A 168 -0.65 -29.01 -16.59
N PRO A 169 -1.64 -28.38 -15.95
CA PRO A 169 -2.20 -28.89 -14.71
C PRO A 169 -2.72 -30.32 -14.89
N ALA A 170 -2.50 -31.16 -13.87
CA ALA A 170 -3.00 -32.52 -13.89
C ALA A 170 -4.54 -32.55 -13.81
N GLU A 171 -5.13 -33.69 -14.15
CA GLU A 171 -6.57 -33.88 -13.97
C GLU A 171 -6.95 -33.69 -12.49
N ASN A 172 -8.02 -32.93 -12.24
CA ASN A 172 -8.50 -32.57 -10.91
C ASN A 172 -7.52 -31.74 -10.06
N GLU A 173 -6.49 -31.14 -10.66
CA GLU A 173 -5.64 -30.19 -9.96
C GLU A 173 -6.42 -28.90 -9.67
N LEU A 174 -6.43 -28.48 -8.40
CA LEU A 174 -7.03 -27.22 -7.97
C LEU A 174 -6.07 -26.08 -8.30
N ILE A 175 -6.60 -24.97 -8.80
CA ILE A 175 -5.82 -23.79 -9.18
C ILE A 175 -6.44 -22.58 -8.49
N GLU A 176 -5.61 -21.86 -7.75
CA GLU A 176 -5.95 -20.60 -7.09
C GLU A 176 -5.19 -19.47 -7.75
N VAL A 177 -5.88 -18.34 -7.96
CA VAL A 177 -5.29 -17.12 -8.50
C VAL A 177 -5.70 -15.97 -7.59
N HIS A 178 -4.72 -15.39 -6.90
CA HIS A 178 -4.92 -14.22 -6.03
C HIS A 178 -4.35 -13.00 -6.73
N TYR A 179 -5.19 -11.99 -6.90
CA TYR A 179 -4.80 -10.74 -7.53
C TYR A 179 -5.63 -9.59 -6.97
N ARG A 180 -5.14 -8.37 -7.18
CA ARG A 180 -5.90 -7.16 -6.86
C ARG A 180 -6.27 -6.42 -8.13
N SER A 181 -7.50 -5.93 -8.15
CA SER A 181 -7.86 -4.90 -9.13
C SER A 181 -7.36 -3.54 -8.62
N GLY A 182 -6.80 -2.75 -9.53
CA GLY A 182 -6.32 -1.41 -9.25
C GLY A 182 -7.27 -0.35 -9.77
N GLN A 183 -7.49 0.70 -8.99
CA GLN A 183 -8.08 1.96 -9.45
C GLN A 183 -7.32 3.13 -8.83
N ARG A 184 -7.64 4.36 -9.27
CA ARG A 184 -7.09 5.55 -8.64
C ARG A 184 -7.59 5.66 -7.20
N ALA A 185 -6.67 5.89 -6.27
CA ALA A 185 -7.04 6.26 -4.91
C ALA A 185 -7.75 7.61 -4.90
N ALA A 186 -8.90 7.68 -4.24
CA ALA A 186 -9.67 8.89 -4.06
C ALA A 186 -10.47 8.82 -2.77
N ALA A 187 -10.70 9.97 -2.15
CA ALA A 187 -11.56 10.12 -1.00
C ALA A 187 -12.23 11.50 -0.99
N ARG A 188 -13.32 11.62 -0.25
CA ARG A 188 -14.03 12.88 -0.04
C ARG A 188 -14.21 13.10 1.45
N VAL A 189 -13.60 14.15 1.97
CA VAL A 189 -13.69 14.55 3.38
C VAL A 189 -14.40 15.90 3.46
N LEU A 190 -15.23 16.10 4.47
CA LEU A 190 -15.89 17.36 4.78
C LEU A 190 -15.63 17.79 6.22
N ASP A 191 -15.81 19.09 6.49
CA ASP A 191 -15.84 19.64 7.84
C ASP A 191 -17.26 20.15 8.12
N GLY A 192 -18.06 19.34 8.83
CA GLY A 192 -19.45 19.68 9.12
C GLY A 192 -19.59 20.97 9.95
N ALA A 193 -18.63 21.24 10.85
CA ALA A 193 -18.63 22.44 11.67
C ALA A 193 -18.35 23.69 10.84
N SER A 194 -17.36 23.62 9.93
CA SER A 194 -17.05 24.70 8.98
C SER A 194 -18.24 24.99 8.07
N ILE A 195 -18.86 23.96 7.49
CA ILE A 195 -20.06 24.10 6.64
C ILE A 195 -21.18 24.80 7.40
N ALA A 196 -21.46 24.37 8.63
CA ALA A 196 -22.50 24.97 9.46
C ALA A 196 -22.23 26.44 9.81
N ALA A 197 -20.95 26.82 10.01
CA ALA A 197 -20.55 28.17 10.38
C ALA A 197 -20.73 29.19 9.25
N VAL A 198 -20.59 28.77 7.98
CA VAL A 198 -20.71 29.66 6.82
C VAL A 198 -22.06 29.58 6.12
N LYS A 199 -22.90 28.61 6.50
CA LYS A 199 -24.26 28.45 5.98
C LYS A 199 -25.11 29.69 6.26
N ASN A 200 -25.76 30.26 5.24
CA ASN A 200 -26.66 31.40 5.41
C ASN A 200 -27.90 31.34 4.47
N GLY A 201 -29.11 31.45 5.03
CA GLY A 201 -30.35 31.50 4.24
C GLY A 201 -30.49 30.35 3.24
N THR A 202 -30.37 30.65 1.94
CA THR A 202 -30.46 29.67 0.84
C THR A 202 -29.13 29.00 0.48
N ASP A 203 -28.01 29.49 0.99
CA ASP A 203 -26.69 28.87 0.84
C ASP A 203 -26.60 27.63 1.74
N ASP A 204 -26.15 26.51 1.20
CA ASP A 204 -25.96 25.27 1.96
C ASP A 204 -24.68 25.28 2.80
N GLY A 205 -23.82 26.29 2.63
CA GLY A 205 -22.54 26.44 3.32
C GLY A 205 -21.44 25.54 2.75
N VAL A 206 -21.71 24.77 1.68
CA VAL A 206 -20.75 23.83 1.11
C VAL A 206 -19.77 24.60 0.22
N ARG A 207 -18.49 24.49 0.55
CA ARG A 207 -17.37 24.95 -0.28
C ARG A 207 -16.43 23.77 -0.47
N GLY A 208 -16.03 23.51 -1.71
CA GLY A 208 -15.29 22.30 -2.05
C GLY A 208 -14.20 22.57 -3.05
N LEU A 209 -13.16 21.74 -2.98
CA LEU A 209 -12.07 21.68 -3.92
C LEU A 209 -11.79 20.21 -4.23
N VAL A 210 -11.61 19.89 -5.51
CA VAL A 210 -11.06 18.60 -5.93
C VAL A 210 -9.60 18.84 -6.31
N LYS A 211 -8.68 18.08 -5.71
CA LYS A 211 -7.25 18.26 -5.92
C LYS A 211 -6.54 16.92 -6.08
N GLY A 212 -5.73 16.80 -7.12
CA GLY A 212 -4.71 15.74 -7.20
C GLY A 212 -3.48 16.14 -6.40
N GLN A 213 -2.93 15.20 -5.63
CA GLN A 213 -1.76 15.42 -4.78
C GLN A 213 -0.54 14.71 -5.35
N GLN A 214 0.58 15.41 -5.49
CA GLN A 214 1.84 14.87 -6.02
C GLN A 214 2.83 14.51 -4.90
N SER A 215 3.00 15.36 -3.89
CA SER A 215 3.94 15.11 -2.78
C SER A 215 3.41 15.65 -1.45
N PRO A 216 3.28 14.83 -0.39
CA PRO A 216 3.41 13.37 -0.40
C PRO A 216 2.38 12.72 -1.35
N ALA A 217 2.78 11.68 -2.09
CA ALA A 217 1.90 11.04 -3.06
C ALA A 217 0.92 10.09 -2.35
N PRO A 218 -0.40 10.38 -2.27
CA PRO A 218 -1.34 9.45 -1.65
C PRO A 218 -1.48 8.20 -2.52
N ARG A 219 -1.26 7.03 -1.91
CA ARG A 219 -1.23 5.75 -2.63
C ARG A 219 -2.50 4.92 -2.42
N THR A 220 -3.18 5.17 -1.30
CA THR A 220 -4.41 4.51 -0.90
C THR A 220 -5.53 5.51 -0.68
N ALA A 221 -6.78 5.06 -0.68
CA ALA A 221 -7.91 5.92 -0.33
C ALA A 221 -7.80 6.48 1.10
N THR A 222 -7.18 5.74 2.03
CA THR A 222 -6.90 6.24 3.39
C THR A 222 -5.86 7.36 3.38
N ASP A 223 -4.83 7.27 2.53
CA ASP A 223 -3.90 8.39 2.33
C ASP A 223 -4.64 9.60 1.75
N CYS A 224 -5.58 9.40 0.82
CA CYS A 224 -6.40 10.49 0.29
C CYS A 224 -7.29 11.14 1.37
N GLU A 225 -7.81 10.38 2.33
CA GLU A 225 -8.56 10.94 3.46
C GLU A 225 -7.67 11.79 4.36
N ASN A 226 -6.51 11.25 4.76
CA ASN A 226 -5.54 11.97 5.58
C ASN A 226 -5.04 13.25 4.87
N ALA A 227 -4.78 13.16 3.57
CA ALA A 227 -4.42 14.32 2.75
C ALA A 227 -5.55 15.35 2.69
N ALA A 228 -6.79 14.92 2.42
CA ALA A 228 -7.93 15.82 2.35
C ALA A 228 -8.23 16.49 3.70
N ARG A 229 -8.12 15.75 4.81
CA ARG A 229 -8.20 16.29 6.17
C ARG A 229 -7.12 17.34 6.40
N ALA A 230 -5.85 17.02 6.10
CA ALA A 230 -4.75 17.97 6.28
C ALA A 230 -4.94 19.25 5.45
N LEU A 231 -5.41 19.12 4.20
CA LEU A 231 -5.74 20.27 3.35
C LEU A 231 -6.89 21.11 3.94
N LEU A 232 -7.96 20.48 4.44
CA LEU A 232 -9.07 21.19 5.09
C LEU A 232 -8.60 21.95 6.33
N GLU A 233 -7.77 21.33 7.17
CA GLU A 233 -7.22 21.94 8.38
C GLU A 233 -6.25 23.10 8.09
N THR A 234 -5.59 23.06 6.93
CA THR A 234 -4.60 24.07 6.52
C THR A 234 -5.23 25.26 5.82
N PHE A 235 -6.10 25.01 4.82
CA PHE A 235 -6.55 26.02 3.88
C PHE A 235 -7.93 26.62 4.20
N SER A 236 -8.58 26.20 5.30
CA SER A 236 -9.84 26.79 5.75
C SER A 236 -9.67 28.09 6.56
N GLY A 237 -8.46 28.35 7.08
CA GLY A 237 -8.13 29.52 7.88
C GLY A 237 -7.52 30.68 7.08
N PRO A 238 -7.23 31.82 7.75
CA PRO A 238 -6.47 32.91 7.16
C PRO A 238 -5.04 32.46 6.84
N ALA A 239 -4.51 32.96 5.73
CA ALA A 239 -3.15 32.69 5.25
C ALA A 239 -2.24 33.88 5.55
N TRP A 240 -1.08 33.62 6.18
CA TRP A 240 -0.14 34.64 6.62
C TRP A 240 1.21 34.53 5.95
N SER A 241 1.70 35.66 5.43
CA SER A 241 3.09 35.81 5.00
C SER A 241 3.60 37.21 5.32
N GLY A 242 4.91 37.35 5.43
CA GLY A 242 5.53 38.64 5.72
C GLY A 242 7.04 38.59 5.69
N SER A 243 7.62 39.75 5.95
CA SER A 243 9.06 39.92 6.12
C SER A 243 9.34 40.77 7.35
N TYR A 244 10.36 40.42 8.11
CA TYR A 244 10.85 41.20 9.23
C TYR A 244 12.31 41.60 9.01
N GLU A 245 12.62 42.87 9.16
CA GLU A 245 13.98 43.40 9.05
C GLU A 245 14.49 43.78 10.43
N THR A 246 15.69 43.30 10.78
CA THR A 246 16.30 43.56 12.08
C THR A 246 17.82 43.52 12.01
N TRP A 247 18.49 44.13 12.97
CA TRP A 247 19.94 43.98 13.13
C TRP A 247 20.27 42.65 13.84
N SER A 248 21.45 42.09 13.57
CA SER A 248 22.01 40.90 14.22
C SER A 248 21.83 40.91 15.73
N ASP A 249 22.00 42.09 16.34
CA ASP A 249 21.97 42.30 17.80
C ASP A 249 20.58 42.09 18.42
N PHE A 250 19.52 42.08 17.59
CA PHE A 250 18.13 41.93 18.01
C PHE A 250 17.53 40.56 17.62
N LEU A 251 18.37 39.61 17.20
CA LEU A 251 17.92 38.23 16.99
C LEU A 251 17.54 37.56 18.34
N PRO A 252 16.67 36.54 18.30
CA PRO A 252 16.29 35.77 19.50
C PRO A 252 17.52 35.28 20.27
N ASN A 253 17.40 35.24 21.60
CA ASN A 253 18.47 34.80 22.51
C ASN A 253 19.82 35.55 22.34
N ALA A 254 19.78 36.77 21.78
CA ALA A 254 20.90 37.68 21.63
C ALA A 254 22.06 37.18 20.74
N SER A 255 21.86 36.18 19.85
CA SER A 255 22.78 35.85 18.73
C SER A 255 22.45 34.56 17.96
N GLU A 256 21.29 33.91 18.15
CA GLU A 256 21.03 32.66 17.42
C GLU A 256 20.66 32.99 15.97
N ASP A 257 21.47 32.49 15.02
CA ASP A 257 21.17 32.63 13.60
C ASP A 257 19.84 31.96 13.28
N ILE A 258 19.06 32.62 12.42
CA ILE A 258 17.81 32.10 11.89
C ILE A 258 18.07 31.51 10.52
N PHE A 259 17.57 30.31 10.28
CA PHE A 259 17.73 29.57 9.04
C PHE A 259 16.37 29.33 8.35
N PRO A 260 16.34 29.24 7.02
CA PRO A 260 15.18 28.70 6.32
C PRO A 260 14.83 27.31 6.86
N GLY A 261 13.56 27.10 7.18
CA GLY A 261 13.04 25.91 7.86
C GLY A 261 12.75 26.11 9.34
N ASP A 262 13.29 27.16 9.98
CA ASP A 262 12.97 27.47 11.37
C ASP A 262 11.51 27.90 11.53
N ALA A 263 10.92 27.48 12.64
CA ALA A 263 9.58 27.93 13.04
C ALA A 263 9.69 29.24 13.84
N VAL A 264 8.88 30.23 13.46
CA VAL A 264 8.80 31.52 14.15
C VAL A 264 7.37 31.79 14.62
N GLN A 265 7.24 32.33 15.83
CA GLN A 265 5.98 32.87 16.32
C GLN A 265 5.91 34.35 15.96
N VAL A 266 4.91 34.71 15.15
CA VAL A 266 4.69 36.08 14.70
C VAL A 266 3.52 36.66 15.47
N ASN A 267 3.79 37.72 16.23
CA ASN A 267 2.77 38.51 16.91
C ASN A 267 2.69 39.90 16.29
N ALA A 268 1.63 40.14 15.54
CA ALA A 268 1.31 41.42 14.90
C ALA A 268 -0.10 41.90 15.34
N PRO A 269 -0.26 42.38 16.59
CA PRO A 269 -1.57 42.79 17.13
C PRO A 269 -2.25 43.88 16.31
N SER A 270 -1.48 44.77 15.68
CA SER A 270 -1.99 45.82 14.79
C SER A 270 -2.72 45.30 13.55
N ARG A 271 -2.52 44.02 13.20
CA ARG A 271 -3.20 43.31 12.12
C ARG A 271 -4.10 42.18 12.65
N GLY A 272 -4.25 42.05 13.97
CA GLY A 272 -4.94 40.94 14.60
C GLY A 272 -4.26 39.58 14.37
N GLY A 273 -2.97 39.57 14.03
CA GLY A 273 -2.22 38.35 13.71
C GLY A 273 -1.45 37.82 14.91
N ALA A 274 -1.71 36.57 15.29
CA ALA A 274 -0.86 35.80 16.19
C ALA A 274 -0.81 34.37 15.63
N PHE A 275 0.30 33.99 15.01
CA PHE A 275 0.40 32.75 14.25
C PHE A 275 1.83 32.20 14.23
N SER A 276 1.93 30.90 13.97
CA SER A 276 3.19 30.22 13.69
C SER A 276 3.45 30.22 12.19
N ALA A 277 4.68 30.53 11.77
CA ALA A 277 5.10 30.48 10.38
C ALA A 277 6.46 29.80 10.24
N LEU A 278 6.77 29.34 9.03
CA LEU A 278 8.11 28.87 8.69
C LEU A 278 8.89 30.02 8.06
N VAL A 279 10.18 30.08 8.35
CA VAL A 279 11.11 30.94 7.64
C VAL A 279 11.42 30.31 6.29
N HIS A 280 11.16 31.03 5.20
CA HIS A 280 11.41 30.56 3.83
C HIS A 280 12.67 31.16 3.22
N GLU A 281 13.08 32.32 3.72
CA GLU A 281 14.18 33.08 3.17
C GLU A 281 14.83 33.91 4.26
N VAL A 282 16.15 33.89 4.32
CA VAL A 282 16.94 34.77 5.17
C VAL A 282 17.97 35.44 4.28
N ARG A 283 17.93 36.77 4.22
CA ARG A 283 18.95 37.58 3.55
C ARG A 283 19.76 38.31 4.61
N ILE A 284 21.07 38.20 4.53
CA ILE A 284 22.01 38.84 5.44
C ILE A 284 22.82 39.85 4.64
N ALA A 285 22.72 41.12 5.02
CA ALA A 285 23.52 42.20 4.46
C ALA A 285 24.48 42.71 5.53
N VAL A 286 25.78 42.43 5.37
CA VAL A 286 26.82 43.00 6.24
C VAL A 286 26.84 44.52 6.04
N ARG A 287 26.62 45.27 7.11
CA ARG A 287 26.57 46.74 7.06
C ARG A 287 27.74 47.39 7.77
N ASP A 288 28.25 46.77 8.84
CA ASP A 288 29.45 47.20 9.54
C ASP A 288 30.40 46.03 9.73
N MET A 289 31.57 46.08 9.10
CA MET A 289 32.60 45.06 9.25
C MET A 289 33.45 45.24 10.51
N ALA A 290 33.51 46.45 11.08
CA ALA A 290 34.32 46.74 12.26
C ALA A 290 33.59 46.35 13.55
N GLY A 291 32.27 46.56 13.60
CA GLY A 291 31.39 46.09 14.67
C GLY A 291 30.74 44.72 14.40
N GLU A 292 31.03 44.10 13.25
CA GLU A 292 30.43 42.82 12.80
C GLU A 292 28.89 42.84 12.72
N HIS A 293 28.28 44.02 12.53
CA HIS A 293 26.83 44.15 12.46
C HIS A 293 26.28 43.87 11.07
N SER A 294 25.26 43.01 11.03
CA SER A 294 24.54 42.64 9.81
C SER A 294 23.06 42.97 9.94
N VAL A 295 22.43 43.33 8.83
CA VAL A 295 20.97 43.47 8.75
C VAL A 295 20.40 42.19 8.15
N TYR A 296 19.47 41.58 8.88
CA TYR A 296 18.72 40.39 8.50
C TYR A 296 17.38 40.82 7.93
N THR A 297 17.02 40.29 6.76
CA THR A 297 15.66 40.30 6.24
C THR A 297 15.14 38.87 6.27
N ILE A 298 14.18 38.62 7.16
CA ILE A 298 13.61 37.30 7.43
C ILE A 298 12.24 37.22 6.75
N GLY A 299 12.14 36.45 5.68
CA GLY A 299 10.90 36.15 4.99
C GLY A 299 10.24 34.90 5.60
N PHE A 300 8.98 35.02 6.01
CA PHE A 300 8.22 33.93 6.62
C PHE A 300 6.82 33.81 6.01
N ALA A 301 6.29 32.60 6.05
CA ALA A 301 4.93 32.31 5.66
C ALA A 301 4.43 31.04 6.33
N ASP A 302 3.13 31.00 6.63
CA ASP A 302 2.46 29.77 7.02
C ASP A 302 2.19 28.89 5.78
N GLU A 303 1.76 27.66 6.05
CA GLU A 303 1.49 26.66 5.01
C GLU A 303 0.33 27.07 4.09
N ALA A 304 -0.63 27.85 4.61
CA ALA A 304 -1.76 28.33 3.83
C ALA A 304 -1.36 29.41 2.80
N ALA A 305 -0.40 30.28 3.14
CA ALA A 305 0.09 31.34 2.26
C ALA A 305 1.15 30.85 1.27
N LYS A 306 2.07 30.00 1.72
CA LYS A 306 3.15 29.46 0.89
C LYS A 306 3.38 27.99 1.23
N PRO A 307 2.67 27.06 0.56
CA PRO A 307 2.76 25.64 0.84
C PRO A 307 4.16 25.07 0.62
N VAL A 308 4.64 24.27 1.57
CA VAL A 308 5.88 23.49 1.49
C VAL A 308 5.60 22.00 1.69
N MET A 309 4.59 21.69 2.50
CA MET A 309 4.21 20.32 2.84
C MET A 309 3.39 19.66 1.74
N PHE A 310 2.73 20.43 0.87
CA PHE A 310 1.91 19.90 -0.22
C PHE A 310 2.37 20.42 -1.58
N THR A 311 2.74 19.49 -2.46
CA THR A 311 2.86 19.77 -3.89
C THR A 311 1.64 19.20 -4.63
N PRO A 312 0.76 20.04 -5.18
CA PRO A 312 -0.36 19.55 -5.97
C PRO A 312 0.08 19.02 -7.34
N MET A 313 -0.68 18.09 -7.89
CA MET A 313 -0.55 17.72 -9.29
C MET A 313 -0.96 18.87 -10.21
N THR A 314 -0.25 19.02 -11.32
CA THR A 314 -0.55 19.98 -12.40
C THR A 314 -1.71 19.53 -13.29
N ALA A 315 -2.00 18.23 -13.34
CA ALA A 315 -3.12 17.69 -14.10
C ALA A 315 -4.46 17.97 -13.40
N THR A 316 -5.49 18.32 -14.19
CA THR A 316 -6.85 18.45 -13.68
C THR A 316 -7.32 17.10 -13.15
N PRO A 317 -7.70 16.99 -11.86
CA PRO A 317 -8.27 15.76 -11.35
C PRO A 317 -9.58 15.45 -12.08
N TYR A 318 -9.83 14.17 -12.31
CA TYR A 318 -11.10 13.68 -12.86
C TYR A 318 -12.25 14.10 -11.93
N ASP A 319 -13.45 14.29 -12.50
CA ASP A 319 -14.63 14.67 -11.74
C ASP A 319 -14.82 13.70 -10.57
N ALA A 320 -15.04 14.25 -9.37
CA ALA A 320 -15.20 13.43 -8.18
C ALA A 320 -16.44 12.56 -8.42
N ALA A 321 -16.21 11.28 -8.75
CA ALA A 321 -17.27 10.28 -8.79
C ALA A 321 -18.09 10.34 -7.50
N SER A 322 -19.25 9.70 -7.47
CA SER A 322 -20.18 9.62 -6.33
C SER A 322 -19.55 8.93 -5.08
N LEU A 323 -18.50 9.54 -4.52
CA LEU A 323 -17.84 9.15 -3.29
C LEU A 323 -18.69 9.69 -2.15
N THR A 324 -19.05 8.78 -1.25
CA THR A 324 -19.65 9.16 0.03
C THR A 324 -18.65 10.05 0.78
N ALA A 325 -19.10 11.24 1.16
CA ALA A 325 -18.28 12.12 1.98
C ALA A 325 -18.22 11.58 3.41
N ILE A 326 -17.04 11.60 4.00
CA ILE A 326 -16.83 11.32 5.42
C ILE A 326 -16.54 12.62 6.17
N ASP A 327 -16.95 12.70 7.43
CA ASP A 327 -16.56 13.81 8.29
C ASP A 327 -15.07 13.73 8.62
N LYS A 328 -14.38 14.88 8.72
CA LYS A 328 -12.94 14.93 9.00
C LYS A 328 -12.56 14.18 10.28
N GLU A 329 -13.42 14.19 11.30
CA GLU A 329 -13.18 13.52 12.57
C GLU A 329 -13.25 11.99 12.44
N ALA A 330 -13.89 11.47 11.38
CA ALA A 330 -13.97 10.04 11.08
C ALA A 330 -12.83 9.55 10.16
N THR A 331 -11.90 10.41 9.76
CA THR A 331 -10.77 10.06 8.90
C THR A 331 -9.93 8.94 9.55
N GLY A 332 -9.66 7.88 8.79
CA GLY A 332 -8.92 6.70 9.29
C GLY A 332 -9.76 5.71 10.09
N GLU A 333 -10.97 6.09 10.52
CA GLU A 333 -11.88 5.23 11.32
C GLU A 333 -13.23 4.96 10.63
N ALA A 334 -13.52 5.62 9.52
CA ALA A 334 -14.81 5.52 8.83
C ALA A 334 -15.08 4.11 8.26
N PHE A 335 -14.03 3.32 8.03
CA PHE A 335 -14.10 2.01 7.39
C PHE A 335 -13.46 0.94 8.27
N MET A 336 -13.94 -0.29 8.11
CA MET A 336 -13.27 -1.47 8.66
C MET A 336 -12.09 -1.89 7.79
N GLU A 337 -11.22 -2.73 8.35
CA GLU A 337 -10.17 -3.42 7.59
C GLU A 337 -10.78 -4.25 6.45
N ASP A 338 -10.02 -4.49 5.38
CA ASP A 338 -10.48 -5.31 4.27
C ASP A 338 -10.22 -6.80 4.52
N LEU A 339 -10.96 -7.67 3.84
CA LEU A 339 -10.84 -9.13 3.97
C LEU A 339 -9.78 -9.67 2.99
N THR A 340 -8.54 -9.20 3.11
CA THR A 340 -7.45 -9.49 2.15
C THR A 340 -6.93 -10.92 2.20
N ALA A 341 -7.21 -11.63 3.29
CA ALA A 341 -6.87 -13.05 3.48
C ALA A 341 -8.04 -14.01 3.28
N ALA A 342 -9.20 -13.54 2.77
CA ALA A 342 -10.33 -14.43 2.55
C ALA A 342 -10.08 -15.38 1.37
N GLU A 343 -10.35 -16.67 1.55
CA GLU A 343 -10.06 -17.73 0.59
C GLU A 343 -11.15 -18.81 0.57
N VAL A 344 -11.26 -19.52 -0.55
CA VAL A 344 -12.10 -20.71 -0.67
C VAL A 344 -11.28 -21.90 -0.18
N THR A 345 -11.71 -22.54 0.90
CA THR A 345 -10.95 -23.65 1.52
C THR A 345 -11.43 -25.03 1.08
N ASP A 346 -12.68 -25.12 0.62
CA ASP A 346 -13.25 -26.36 0.10
C ASP A 346 -14.38 -26.07 -0.90
N VAL A 347 -14.55 -26.95 -1.89
CA VAL A 347 -15.58 -26.83 -2.92
C VAL A 347 -16.17 -28.20 -3.25
N SER A 348 -17.50 -28.26 -3.25
CA SER A 348 -18.27 -29.44 -3.66
C SER A 348 -19.21 -29.08 -4.82
N SER A 349 -19.95 -30.07 -5.32
CA SER A 349 -21.01 -29.87 -6.31
C SER A 349 -22.09 -28.88 -5.88
N THR A 350 -22.34 -28.75 -4.58
CA THR A 350 -23.50 -28.00 -4.03
C THR A 350 -23.13 -26.91 -3.04
N SER A 351 -21.88 -26.84 -2.62
CA SER A 351 -21.42 -25.87 -1.63
C SER A 351 -19.98 -25.43 -1.87
N MET A 352 -19.63 -24.29 -1.31
CA MET A 352 -18.26 -23.85 -1.10
C MET A 352 -18.07 -23.42 0.36
N THR A 353 -16.92 -23.76 0.91
CA THR A 353 -16.49 -23.31 2.23
C THR A 353 -15.48 -22.19 2.04
N VAL A 354 -15.71 -21.09 2.74
CA VAL A 354 -14.87 -19.90 2.72
C VAL A 354 -14.31 -19.67 4.11
N ASP A 355 -13.02 -19.40 4.19
CA ASP A 355 -12.41 -18.76 5.34
C ASP A 355 -12.34 -17.26 5.07
N ALA A 356 -12.94 -16.41 5.91
CA ALA A 356 -12.87 -14.96 5.77
C ALA A 356 -11.49 -14.37 6.12
N GLY A 357 -10.55 -15.20 6.61
CA GLY A 357 -9.20 -14.81 7.03
C GLY A 357 -9.13 -14.10 8.38
N VAL A 358 -10.27 -13.65 8.91
CA VAL A 358 -10.37 -12.96 10.20
C VAL A 358 -11.66 -13.36 10.92
N ARG A 359 -11.60 -13.38 12.25
CA ARG A 359 -12.79 -13.54 13.08
C ARG A 359 -13.66 -12.28 12.99
N PRO A 360 -14.98 -12.39 12.73
CA PRO A 360 -15.83 -11.22 12.63
C PRO A 360 -15.92 -10.43 13.94
N PRO A 361 -16.03 -9.09 13.88
CA PRO A 361 -16.08 -8.23 15.07
C PRO A 361 -17.37 -8.45 15.87
N GLY A 362 -17.30 -8.19 17.18
CA GLY A 362 -18.46 -8.30 18.07
C GLY A 362 -19.60 -7.34 17.67
N GLY A 363 -20.82 -7.86 17.58
CA GLY A 363 -22.01 -7.10 17.12
C GLY A 363 -22.07 -6.88 15.61
N GLY A 364 -21.02 -7.24 14.88
CA GLY A 364 -20.93 -7.17 13.42
C GLY A 364 -20.95 -8.56 12.77
N GLY A 365 -20.33 -8.67 11.59
CA GLY A 365 -20.30 -9.91 10.83
C GLY A 365 -19.58 -9.78 9.48
N ILE A 366 -19.65 -10.85 8.68
CA ILE A 366 -19.30 -10.86 7.26
C ILE A 366 -20.60 -10.86 6.48
N GLU A 367 -20.83 -9.83 5.68
CA GLU A 367 -21.93 -9.80 4.72
C GLU A 367 -21.44 -10.39 3.40
N VAL A 368 -22.18 -11.36 2.87
CA VAL A 368 -21.87 -12.04 1.61
C VAL A 368 -22.97 -11.77 0.60
N ARG A 369 -22.58 -11.38 -0.61
CA ARG A 369 -23.49 -11.02 -1.70
C ARG A 369 -23.14 -11.71 -3.00
N ARG A 370 -24.10 -11.80 -3.92
CA ARG A 370 -23.93 -12.38 -5.27
C ARG A 370 -23.44 -11.37 -6.33
N SER A 371 -23.37 -10.09 -5.95
CA SER A 371 -22.79 -8.99 -6.75
C SER A 371 -22.26 -7.91 -5.80
N ASP A 372 -21.31 -7.09 -6.27
CA ASP A 372 -20.73 -6.00 -5.48
C ASP A 372 -21.65 -4.75 -5.41
N TYR A 373 -22.90 -4.94 -4.98
CA TYR A 373 -23.87 -3.85 -4.89
C TYR A 373 -24.91 -4.01 -3.77
N GLY A 374 -25.43 -2.87 -3.30
CA GLY A 374 -26.56 -2.80 -2.38
C GLY A 374 -26.23 -3.18 -0.94
N TRP A 375 -24.96 -3.07 -0.54
CA TRP A 375 -24.45 -3.32 0.81
C TRP A 375 -25.32 -2.69 1.91
N GLY A 376 -25.45 -3.40 3.04
CA GLY A 376 -26.30 -2.97 4.16
C GLY A 376 -27.69 -3.59 4.18
N GLN A 377 -28.51 -3.14 5.12
CA GLN A 377 -29.80 -3.78 5.49
C GLN A 377 -30.95 -3.55 4.50
N VAL A 378 -30.78 -2.68 3.50
CA VAL A 378 -31.91 -2.19 2.68
C VAL A 378 -32.18 -3.08 1.47
N ASN A 379 -31.18 -3.79 0.94
CA ASN A 379 -31.33 -4.60 -0.27
C ASN A 379 -30.92 -6.06 -0.02
N ASP A 380 -31.90 -6.89 0.30
CA ASP A 380 -31.69 -8.32 0.58
C ASP A 380 -31.79 -9.21 -0.66
N ARG A 381 -32.20 -8.69 -1.84
CA ARG A 381 -32.30 -9.52 -3.06
C ARG A 381 -30.94 -10.08 -3.51
N ASN A 382 -29.88 -9.32 -3.25
CA ASN A 382 -28.52 -9.70 -3.56
C ASN A 382 -27.81 -10.44 -2.41
N LEU A 383 -28.46 -10.54 -1.24
CA LEU A 383 -27.86 -11.11 -0.05
C LEU A 383 -27.76 -12.64 -0.16
N ALA A 384 -26.55 -13.15 0.01
CA ALA A 384 -26.30 -14.58 0.18
C ALA A 384 -26.42 -14.97 1.66
N GLY A 385 -25.90 -14.14 2.56
CA GLY A 385 -26.05 -14.31 3.99
C GLY A 385 -25.25 -13.28 4.79
N ARG A 386 -25.48 -13.25 6.11
CA ARG A 386 -24.66 -12.54 7.09
C ARG A 386 -24.17 -13.55 8.10
N PHE A 387 -22.86 -13.57 8.33
CA PHE A 387 -22.22 -14.62 9.11
C PHE A 387 -21.44 -14.01 10.27
N THR A 388 -21.56 -14.63 11.43
CA THR A 388 -20.84 -14.23 12.65
C THR A 388 -19.64 -15.14 12.93
N THR A 389 -19.29 -16.01 11.99
CA THR A 389 -18.18 -16.95 12.03
C THR A 389 -17.18 -16.65 10.93
N GLN A 390 -15.91 -16.98 11.16
CA GLN A 390 -14.83 -16.85 10.17
C GLN A 390 -15.02 -17.83 9.01
N THR A 391 -15.37 -19.07 9.33
CA THR A 391 -15.71 -20.09 8.33
C THR A 391 -17.17 -19.95 7.92
N ILE A 392 -17.41 -19.89 6.63
CA ILE A 392 -18.71 -19.63 6.01
C ILE A 392 -18.98 -20.72 4.97
N MET A 393 -20.18 -21.29 4.98
CA MET A 393 -20.61 -22.23 3.94
C MET A 393 -21.65 -21.55 3.04
N LEU A 394 -21.39 -21.54 1.74
CA LEU A 394 -22.21 -20.89 0.73
C LEU A 394 -22.71 -21.92 -0.29
N PRO A 395 -23.99 -21.85 -0.72
CA PRO A 395 -24.54 -22.80 -1.68
C PRO A 395 -24.01 -22.52 -3.09
N ARG A 396 -23.67 -23.55 -3.86
CA ARG A 396 -23.34 -23.38 -5.28
C ARG A 396 -24.57 -23.64 -6.13
N LEU A 397 -24.93 -22.68 -6.98
CA LEU A 397 -26.12 -22.74 -7.84
C LEU A 397 -25.76 -22.99 -9.30
N SER A 398 -24.49 -22.87 -9.65
CA SER A 398 -24.00 -23.11 -11.00
C SER A 398 -22.51 -23.47 -10.97
N ARG A 399 -22.01 -23.99 -12.09
CA ARG A 399 -20.59 -24.33 -12.27
C ARG A 399 -19.68 -23.14 -11.95
N THR A 400 -20.06 -21.96 -12.43
CA THR A 400 -19.33 -20.71 -12.18
C THR A 400 -20.10 -19.86 -11.19
N GLN A 401 -19.52 -19.58 -10.03
CA GLN A 401 -20.21 -18.83 -8.98
C GLN A 401 -19.30 -17.73 -8.42
N ASP A 402 -19.87 -16.52 -8.32
CA ASP A 402 -19.23 -15.37 -7.71
C ASP A 402 -19.88 -15.04 -6.36
N TYR A 403 -19.03 -14.69 -5.40
CA TYR A 403 -19.42 -14.12 -4.11
C TYR A 403 -18.57 -12.92 -3.76
N PHE A 404 -19.19 -11.95 -3.10
CA PHE A 404 -18.59 -10.69 -2.71
C PHE A 404 -18.72 -10.55 -1.21
N LEU A 405 -17.61 -10.28 -0.53
CA LEU A 405 -17.53 -10.24 0.92
C LEU A 405 -17.11 -8.85 1.39
N ARG A 406 -17.78 -8.37 2.44
CA ARG A 406 -17.32 -7.25 3.28
C ARG A 406 -17.55 -7.56 4.74
N GLN A 407 -16.61 -7.18 5.59
CA GLN A 407 -16.87 -7.17 7.03
C GLN A 407 -17.59 -5.90 7.44
N TYR A 408 -18.37 -6.00 8.51
CA TYR A 408 -19.05 -4.87 9.12
C TYR A 408 -19.05 -4.98 10.64
N ASP A 409 -19.15 -3.84 11.34
CA ASP A 409 -19.22 -3.78 12.80
C ASP A 409 -20.65 -3.63 13.33
N GLY A 410 -20.80 -3.58 14.66
CA GLY A 410 -22.10 -3.38 15.33
C GLY A 410 -22.56 -1.93 15.46
N SER A 411 -21.90 -0.97 14.79
CA SER A 411 -22.27 0.44 14.88
C SER A 411 -23.60 0.73 14.18
N LYS A 412 -24.17 1.92 14.42
CA LYS A 412 -25.47 2.33 13.86
C LYS A 412 -25.33 3.73 13.22
N PRO A 413 -25.26 3.82 11.88
CA PRO A 413 -25.27 2.72 10.90
C PRO A 413 -23.98 1.87 10.95
N PRO A 414 -24.01 0.59 10.54
CA PRO A 414 -22.81 -0.25 10.52
C PRO A 414 -21.73 0.30 9.60
N ARG A 415 -20.48 0.29 10.05
CA ARG A 415 -19.32 0.56 9.21
C ARG A 415 -18.94 -0.71 8.48
N TYR A 416 -18.61 -0.59 7.20
CA TYR A 416 -18.16 -1.71 6.36
C TYR A 416 -16.68 -1.56 6.02
N SER A 417 -16.06 -2.66 5.61
CA SER A 417 -14.78 -2.59 4.90
C SER A 417 -14.92 -1.75 3.64
N ARG A 418 -13.87 -1.00 3.30
CA ARG A 418 -13.93 -0.08 2.16
C ARG A 418 -13.99 -0.87 0.86
N HIS A 419 -13.13 -1.87 0.75
CA HIS A 419 -12.99 -2.70 -0.43
C HIS A 419 -13.71 -4.03 -0.24
N THR A 420 -14.20 -4.55 -1.36
CA THR A 420 -14.88 -5.84 -1.44
C THR A 420 -13.87 -6.92 -1.80
N THR A 421 -13.92 -8.05 -1.11
CA THR A 421 -13.21 -9.26 -1.56
C THR A 421 -14.14 -10.06 -2.46
N ALA A 422 -13.70 -10.32 -3.69
CA ALA A 422 -14.43 -11.15 -4.65
C ALA A 422 -13.85 -12.57 -4.66
N LEU A 423 -14.72 -13.56 -4.54
CA LEU A 423 -14.41 -14.97 -4.63
C LEU A 423 -15.10 -15.53 -5.87
N HIS A 424 -14.30 -16.09 -6.77
CA HIS A 424 -14.75 -16.71 -8.00
C HIS A 424 -14.43 -18.20 -7.95
N VAL A 425 -15.42 -19.02 -8.26
CA VAL A 425 -15.26 -20.48 -8.34
C VAL A 425 -15.78 -20.95 -9.68
N ASP A 426 -14.93 -21.59 -10.48
CA ASP A 426 -15.32 -22.44 -11.62
C ASP A 426 -15.00 -23.90 -11.27
N TYR A 427 -16.03 -24.66 -10.90
CA TYR A 427 -15.88 -26.05 -10.48
C TYR A 427 -17.06 -26.89 -11.00
N PRO A 428 -16.87 -28.16 -11.40
CA PRO A 428 -17.98 -29.01 -11.85
C PRO A 428 -19.15 -29.05 -10.85
N LEU A 429 -20.37 -29.20 -11.37
CA LEU A 429 -21.58 -29.44 -10.58
C LEU A 429 -21.77 -30.93 -10.33
#